data_AF-A0A8K0JV06-F1
#
_entry.id   AF-A0A8K0JV06-F1
#
_cell.length_a   1.000
_cell.length_b   1.000
_cell.length_c   1.000
_cell.angle_alpha   90.00
_cell.angle_beta   90.00
_cell.angle_gamma   90.00
#
_symmetry.space_group_name_H-M   'P 1'
#
loop_
_entity.id
_entity.type
_entity.pdbx_description
1 polymer ?
#
loop_
_entity_poly.entity_id
_entity_poly.type
_entity_poly.pdbx_seq_one_letter_code
_entity_poly.pdbx_strand_id
1 'polypeptide(L)'
;MAASDNLKENYTTVVIHVKDVNDNPPVFERPTYRTQITEEDDRNLPKRVLQYELTLVASDSLNENQTRVVIHVNDVNDLPPVFSSTLYPALLQEEFEGPYPYRLLQ
;
A
#
# COMPACT_ATOMS: atom_id res chain seq x y z
N MET A 1 -7.91 -29.29 48.29
CA MET A 1 -8.89 -28.93 49.34
C MET A 1 -8.60 -29.75 50.59
N ALA A 2 -8.86 -29.24 51.79
CA ALA A 2 -8.55 -29.91 53.05
C ALA A 2 -9.79 -30.00 53.95
N ALA A 3 -9.96 -31.14 54.63
CA ALA A 3 -10.93 -31.31 55.70
C ALA A 3 -10.13 -31.60 56.99
N SER A 4 -10.40 -30.83 58.04
CA SER A 4 -9.69 -30.89 59.33
C SER A 4 -10.70 -30.81 60.47
N ASP A 5 -10.59 -31.69 61.46
CA ASP A 5 -11.42 -31.71 62.67
C ASP A 5 -10.63 -31.33 63.94
N ASN A 6 -9.52 -30.60 63.78
CA ASN A 6 -8.54 -30.23 64.82
C ASN A 6 -7.75 -31.41 65.45
N LEU A 7 -7.95 -32.66 64.99
CA LEU A 7 -7.19 -33.85 65.43
C LEU A 7 -6.59 -34.65 64.26
N LYS A 8 -7.23 -34.65 63.08
CA LYS A 8 -6.69 -35.22 61.84
C LYS A 8 -6.98 -34.32 60.65
N GLU A 9 -5.99 -34.21 59.77
CA GLU A 9 -6.13 -33.47 58.51
C GLU A 9 -6.00 -34.42 57.34
N ASN A 10 -6.86 -34.25 56.34
CA ASN A 10 -6.78 -34.97 55.08
C ASN A 10 -6.76 -33.96 53.93
N TYR A 11 -5.78 -34.15 53.05
CA TYR A 11 -5.55 -33.32 51.88
C TYR A 11 -5.84 -34.13 50.63
N THR A 12 -6.57 -33.52 49.70
CA THR A 12 -6.73 -34.05 48.36
C THR A 12 -6.34 -33.02 47.32
N THR A 13 -5.65 -33.50 46.29
CA THR A 13 -5.22 -32.70 45.15
C THR A 13 -6.29 -32.78 44.07
N VAL A 14 -6.81 -31.62 43.69
CA VAL A 14 -7.73 -31.51 42.55
C VAL A 14 -6.90 -31.01 41.37
N VAL A 15 -6.82 -31.81 40.32
CA VAL A 15 -6.18 -31.41 39.07
C VAL A 15 -7.25 -30.81 38.17
N ILE A 16 -7.11 -29.53 37.85
CA ILE A 16 -8.02 -28.82 36.96
C ILE A 16 -7.30 -28.64 35.62
N HIS A 17 -7.89 -29.20 34.56
CA HIS A 17 -7.44 -28.95 33.20
C HIS A 17 -8.28 -27.82 32.61
N VAL A 18 -7.62 -26.70 32.28
CA VAL A 18 -8.27 -25.60 31.57
C VAL A 18 -8.17 -25.88 30.08
N LYS A 19 -9.32 -25.87 29.40
CA LYS A 19 -9.37 -25.97 27.94
C LYS A 19 -9.13 -24.59 27.36
N ASP A 20 -8.11 -24.49 26.52
CA ASP A 20 -7.87 -23.30 25.72
C ASP A 20 -8.98 -23.12 24.68
N VAL A 21 -9.48 -21.90 24.55
CA VAL A 21 -10.47 -21.50 23.55
C VAL A 21 -9.83 -20.39 22.73
N ASN A 22 -10.07 -20.37 21.42
CA ASN A 22 -9.48 -19.37 20.55
C ASN A 22 -10.20 -18.01 20.69
N ASP A 23 -9.99 -17.33 21.81
CA ASP A 23 -10.56 -16.04 22.17
C ASP A 23 -9.69 -14.85 21.75
N ASN A 24 -8.53 -15.10 21.14
CA ASN A 24 -7.62 -14.06 20.66
C ASN A 24 -7.61 -13.97 19.13
N PRO A 25 -7.95 -12.81 18.54
CA PRO A 25 -7.90 -12.64 17.09
C PRO A 25 -6.46 -12.62 16.56
N PRO A 26 -6.25 -12.92 15.26
CA PRO A 26 -4.95 -12.74 14.63
C PRO A 26 -4.51 -11.26 14.66
N VAL A 27 -3.22 -11.01 14.84
CA VAL A 27 -2.65 -9.66 14.97
C VAL A 27 -1.60 -9.43 13.90
N PHE A 28 -1.70 -8.30 13.21
CA PHE A 28 -0.66 -7.82 12.29
C PHE A 28 0.39 -7.02 13.06
N GLU A 29 1.66 -7.18 12.69
CA GLU A 29 2.77 -6.41 13.28
C GLU A 29 2.66 -4.90 13.01
N ARG A 30 2.02 -4.53 11.90
CA ARG A 30 1.89 -3.14 11.47
C ARG A 30 0.46 -2.82 11.04
N PRO A 31 -0.03 -1.59 11.33
CA PRO A 31 -1.32 -1.12 10.84
C PRO A 31 -1.32 -0.83 9.33
N THR A 32 -0.13 -0.66 8.74
CA THR A 32 0.03 -0.49 7.30
C THR A 32 1.37 -1.04 6.84
N TYR A 33 1.36 -1.77 5.73
CA TYR A 33 2.55 -2.20 5.00
C TYR A 33 2.71 -1.34 3.76
N ARG A 34 3.96 -0.95 3.47
CA ARG A 34 4.28 -0.11 2.31
C ARG A 34 5.34 -0.79 1.47
N THR A 35 5.14 -0.76 0.16
CA THR A 35 6.11 -1.28 -0.80
C THR A 35 6.07 -0.45 -2.07
N GLN A 36 7.03 -0.67 -2.95
CA GLN A 36 7.23 0.10 -4.16
C GLN A 36 7.53 -0.86 -5.32
N ILE A 37 6.87 -0.61 -6.44
CA ILE A 37 7.09 -1.32 -7.71
C ILE A 37 7.37 -0.28 -8.78
N THR A 38 8.12 -0.65 -9.82
CA THR A 38 8.28 0.18 -11.01
C THR A 38 7.18 -0.16 -12.01
N GLU A 39 6.63 0.83 -12.73
CA GLU A 39 5.89 0.54 -13.94
C GLU A 39 6.89 0.01 -14.98
N GLU A 40 7.00 -1.30 -15.10
CA GLU A 40 7.70 -1.90 -16.24
C GLU A 40 6.62 -2.25 -17.25
N ASP A 41 6.87 -1.94 -18.51
CA ASP A 41 5.92 -2.05 -19.64
C ASP A 41 5.29 -3.46 -19.73
N ASP A 42 6.03 -4.50 -19.31
CA ASP A 42 5.59 -5.90 -19.35
C ASP A 42 4.56 -6.29 -18.27
N ARG A 43 4.30 -5.44 -17.28
CA ARG A 43 3.35 -5.74 -16.18
C ARG A 43 1.91 -5.31 -16.46
N ASN A 44 1.64 -4.72 -17.64
CA ASN A 44 0.33 -4.15 -17.99
C ASN A 44 -0.24 -3.25 -16.89
N LEU A 45 0.64 -2.52 -16.18
CA LEU A 45 0.20 -1.57 -15.17
C LEU A 45 -0.37 -0.32 -15.86
N PRO A 46 -1.43 0.31 -15.33
CA PRO A 46 -1.93 1.56 -15.88
C PRO A 46 -0.89 2.67 -15.67
N LYS A 47 -0.38 3.23 -16.78
CA LYS A 47 0.67 4.29 -16.82
C LYS A 47 0.27 5.65 -16.21
N ARG A 48 -0.83 5.71 -15.47
CA ARG A 48 -1.37 6.94 -14.84
C ARG A 48 -1.79 6.72 -13.40
N VAL A 49 -1.53 5.54 -12.84
CA VAL A 49 -1.88 5.17 -11.48
C VAL A 49 -0.59 4.99 -10.69
N LEU A 50 -0.33 5.91 -9.76
CA LEU A 50 0.90 5.93 -8.98
C LEU A 50 0.78 5.18 -7.64
N GLN A 51 -0.42 4.71 -7.28
CA GLN A 51 -0.64 4.09 -5.98
C GLN A 51 -1.81 3.10 -6.01
N TYR A 52 -1.65 1.99 -5.28
CA TYR A 52 -2.71 1.05 -4.93
C TYR A 52 -2.88 0.95 -3.41
N GLU A 53 -4.12 0.86 -2.94
CA GLU A 53 -4.47 0.54 -1.56
C GLU A 53 -5.23 -0.80 -1.54
N LEU A 54 -4.70 -1.75 -0.79
CA LEU A 54 -5.25 -3.10 -0.62
C LEU A 54 -5.60 -3.33 0.85
N THR A 55 -6.64 -4.12 1.08
CA THR A 55 -6.99 -4.62 2.42
C THR A 55 -6.53 -6.07 2.52
N LEU A 56 -5.65 -6.34 3.48
CA LEU A 56 -5.20 -7.69 3.81
C LEU A 56 -5.99 -8.20 5.01
N VAL A 57 -6.57 -9.39 4.91
CA VAL A 57 -7.36 -10.02 5.96
C VAL A 57 -6.62 -11.27 6.46
N ALA A 58 -6.48 -11.39 7.78
CA ALA A 58 -6.01 -12.59 8.45
C ALA A 58 -7.18 -13.21 9.20
N SER A 59 -7.35 -14.52 9.06
CA SER A 59 -8.43 -15.30 9.66
C SER A 59 -7.85 -16.57 10.27
N ASP A 60 -8.22 -16.88 11.51
CA ASP A 60 -7.83 -18.11 12.21
C ASP A 60 -8.96 -19.16 12.25
N SER A 61 -9.98 -18.99 11.40
CA SER A 61 -11.23 -19.74 11.32
C SER A 61 -12.34 -19.34 12.31
N LEU A 62 -12.04 -18.61 13.38
CA LEU A 62 -13.05 -18.12 14.33
C LEU A 62 -13.07 -16.59 14.43
N ASN A 63 -11.90 -15.98 14.35
CA ASN A 63 -11.68 -14.55 14.43
C ASN A 63 -10.97 -14.04 13.18
N GLU A 64 -11.24 -12.79 12.84
CA GLU A 64 -10.59 -12.11 11.72
C GLU A 64 -10.06 -10.75 12.13
N ASN A 65 -9.00 -10.32 11.44
CA ASN A 65 -8.46 -8.98 11.54
C ASN A 65 -8.01 -8.51 10.16
N GLN A 66 -7.88 -7.20 9.98
CA GLN A 66 -7.48 -6.61 8.70
C GLN A 66 -6.42 -5.51 8.87
N THR A 67 -5.57 -5.36 7.86
CA THR A 67 -4.56 -4.30 7.75
C THR A 67 -4.52 -3.75 6.33
N ARG A 68 -3.84 -2.63 6.14
CA ARG A 68 -3.71 -1.96 4.83
C ARG A 68 -2.36 -2.24 4.21
N VAL A 69 -2.34 -2.42 2.89
CA VAL A 69 -1.11 -2.48 2.09
C VAL A 69 -1.16 -1.37 1.05
N VAL A 70 -0.18 -0.47 1.09
CA VAL A 70 -0.03 0.62 0.13
C VAL A 70 1.14 0.30 -0.79
N ILE A 71 0.87 0.24 -2.10
CA ILE A 71 1.88 0.00 -3.13
C ILE A 71 2.08 1.29 -3.89
N HIS A 72 3.28 1.85 -3.88
CA HIS A 72 3.65 2.98 -4.74
C HIS A 72 4.19 2.45 -6.07
N VAL A 73 3.75 3.06 -7.17
CA VAL A 73 4.25 2.78 -8.51
C VAL A 73 5.21 3.89 -8.90
N ASN A 74 6.45 3.52 -9.24
CA ASN A 74 7.40 4.44 -9.83
C ASN A 74 7.10 4.60 -11.30
N ASP A 75 6.83 5.84 -11.68
CA ASP A 75 6.73 6.27 -13.06
C ASP A 75 8.09 6.20 -13.74
N VAL A 76 8.11 5.69 -14.97
CA VAL A 76 9.27 5.65 -15.85
C VAL A 76 8.97 6.56 -17.03
N ASN A 77 9.96 7.33 -17.48
CA ASN A 77 9.80 8.18 -18.65
C ASN A 77 9.76 7.35 -19.95
N ASP A 78 8.66 6.65 -20.18
CA ASP A 78 8.41 5.75 -21.31
C ASP A 78 7.36 6.30 -22.30
N LEU A 79 6.69 7.40 -21.93
CA LEU A 79 5.75 8.11 -22.78
C LEU A 79 6.47 9.26 -23.52
N PRO A 80 6.63 9.20 -24.85
CA PRO A 80 7.24 10.30 -25.59
C PRO A 80 6.33 11.55 -25.55
N PRO A 81 6.91 12.75 -25.65
CA PRO A 81 6.11 13.97 -25.79
C PRO A 81 5.27 13.91 -27.07
N VAL A 82 4.00 14.32 -26.98
CA VAL A 82 3.07 14.34 -28.11
C VAL A 82 2.59 15.78 -28.32
N PHE A 83 2.77 16.30 -29.54
CA PHE A 83 2.15 17.56 -29.94
C PHE A 83 0.66 17.35 -30.17
N SER A 84 -0.17 18.30 -29.73
CA SER A 84 -1.63 18.25 -29.94
C SER A 84 -2.04 18.44 -31.41
N SER A 85 -1.15 18.99 -32.23
CA SER A 85 -1.36 19.23 -33.65
C SER A 85 -0.07 18.96 -34.43
N THR A 86 -0.22 18.52 -35.67
CA THR A 86 0.90 18.40 -36.62
C THR A 86 1.34 19.75 -37.18
N LEU A 87 0.51 20.79 -37.06
CA LEU A 87 0.77 22.14 -37.56
C LEU A 87 0.28 23.19 -36.56
N TYR A 88 1.10 24.21 -36.33
CA TYR A 88 0.76 25.40 -35.55
C TYR A 88 0.95 26.65 -36.42
N PRO A 89 -0.09 27.08 -37.16
CA PRO A 89 0.03 28.27 -37.98
C PRO A 89 0.22 29.50 -37.09
N ALA A 90 1.27 30.26 -37.36
CA ALA A 90 1.53 31.55 -36.72
C ALA A 90 1.68 32.61 -37.79
N LEU A 91 1.09 33.78 -37.55
CA LEU A 91 1.30 34.99 -38.33
C LEU A 91 2.15 35.93 -37.48
N LEU A 92 3.32 36.31 -37.99
CA LEU A 92 4.21 37.27 -37.34
C LEU A 92 4.28 38.51 -38.21
N GLN A 93 4.07 39.69 -37.61
CA GLN A 93 4.30 40.96 -38.28
C GLN A 93 5.80 41.22 -38.36
N GLU A 94 6.28 41.70 -39.51
CA GLU A 94 7.71 41.93 -39.75
C GLU A 94 8.36 42.91 -38.75
N GLU A 95 7.58 43.87 -38.23
CA GLU A 95 8.03 44.87 -37.26
C GLU A 95 7.91 44.41 -35.79
N PHE A 96 7.67 43.13 -35.54
CA PHE A 96 7.55 42.64 -34.17
C PHE A 96 8.94 42.57 -33.51
N GLU A 97 9.21 43.50 -32.58
CA GLU A 97 10.39 43.52 -31.69
C GLU A 97 10.33 42.33 -30.69
N GLY A 98 10.51 41.11 -31.20
CA GLY A 98 10.65 39.89 -30.42
C GLY A 98 12.11 39.58 -30.05
N PRO A 99 12.35 38.60 -29.17
CA PRO A 99 13.69 38.24 -28.69
C PRO A 99 14.56 37.50 -29.71
N TYR A 100 14.12 37.37 -30.97
CA TYR A 100 14.83 36.59 -31.99
C TYR A 100 15.68 37.50 -32.87
N PRO A 101 16.96 37.16 -33.13
CA PRO A 101 17.86 38.03 -33.86
C PRO A 101 17.47 38.13 -35.35
N TYR A 102 17.19 39.34 -35.80
CA TYR A 102 17.00 39.68 -37.21
C TYR A 102 18.35 39.63 -37.93
N ARG A 103 18.73 38.47 -38.48
CA ARG A 103 19.74 38.41 -39.53
C ARG A 103 19.06 38.06 -40.84
N LEU A 104 18.62 39.09 -41.54
CA LEU A 104 18.28 39.01 -42.95
C LEU A 104 19.59 38.86 -43.73
N LEU A 105 19.87 37.63 -44.20
CA LEU A 105 20.87 37.41 -45.24
C LEU A 105 20.33 38.02 -46.53
N GLN A 106 21.09 38.98 -47.05
CA GLN A 106 20.89 39.62 -48.36
C GLN A 106 21.52 38.77 -49.47
#